data_AF-A0A9E1RD37-F1
#
_entry.id   AF-A0A9E1RD37-F1
#
_cell.length_a   1.000
_cell.length_b   1.000
_cell.length_c   1.000
_cell.angle_alpha   90.00
_cell.angle_beta   90.00
_cell.angle_gamma   90.00
#
_symmetry.space_group_name_H-M   'P 1'
#
loop_
_entity.id
_entity.type
_entity.pdbx_description
1 polymer ?
#
loop_
_entity_poly.entity_id
_entity_poly.type
_entity_poly.pdbx_seq_one_letter_code
_entity_poly.pdbx_strand_id
1 'polypeptide(L)'
;MKKPVKAYGGNGNSVIYEFPDGTGANKCGGKIVWRSTNPGNITSGTLSRRFGFIGNNGPFIIFPDFATGKQTVFKLLRLPVYSDLTLEKTIIKYAPPSANDTESYIAFVVGRTGYRRTDPMKNLKLGPLVDAIIDKEGYLKKVNHGKIKFISDVT
;
A
#
# COMPACT_ATOMS: atom_id res chain seq x y z
N MET A 1 -12.08 14.84 8.06
CA MET A 1 -11.01 15.36 7.18
C MET A 1 -11.44 15.13 5.73
N LYS A 2 -11.29 16.11 4.83
CA LYS A 2 -11.68 15.95 3.41
C LYS A 2 -10.83 14.83 2.77
N LYS A 3 -11.38 14.08 1.81
CA LYS A 3 -10.60 13.07 1.05
C LYS A 3 -9.98 13.73 -0.19
N PRO A 4 -8.71 13.46 -0.50
CA PRO A 4 -8.09 13.97 -1.71
C PRO A 4 -8.64 13.25 -2.96
N VAL A 5 -8.70 13.95 -4.08
CA VAL A 5 -9.24 13.46 -5.36
C VAL A 5 -8.15 13.04 -6.35
N LYS A 6 -6.95 13.62 -6.22
CA LYS A 6 -5.78 13.31 -7.03
C LYS A 6 -4.54 13.31 -6.15
N ALA A 7 -3.52 12.57 -6.57
CA ALA A 7 -2.22 12.65 -5.95
C ALA A 7 -1.09 12.48 -6.97
N TYR A 8 0.01 13.16 -6.71
CA TYR A 8 1.15 13.29 -7.61
C TYR A 8 2.42 12.83 -6.89
N GLY A 9 2.95 11.67 -7.31
CA GLY A 9 4.27 11.19 -6.89
C GLY A 9 5.38 11.71 -7.81
N GLY A 10 6.62 11.23 -7.61
CA GLY A 10 7.77 11.64 -8.42
C GLY A 10 8.34 13.04 -8.10
N ASN A 11 7.78 13.75 -7.12
CA ASN A 11 8.21 15.08 -6.70
C ASN A 11 9.37 15.00 -5.68
N GLY A 12 10.46 14.31 -6.04
CA GLY A 12 11.53 13.94 -5.12
C GLY A 12 11.06 12.96 -4.03
N ASN A 13 11.54 13.15 -2.79
CA ASN A 13 11.09 12.38 -1.62
C ASN A 13 9.69 12.82 -1.13
N SER A 14 8.75 13.15 -2.02
CA SER A 14 7.43 13.67 -1.65
C SER A 14 6.25 13.13 -2.47
N VAL A 15 5.03 13.26 -1.93
CA VAL A 15 3.75 13.03 -2.61
C VAL A 15 2.83 14.21 -2.28
N ILE A 16 2.27 14.82 -3.32
CA ILE A 16 1.33 15.92 -3.21
C ILE A 16 -0.09 15.38 -3.37
N TYR A 17 -0.97 15.71 -2.43
CA TYR A 17 -2.39 15.38 -2.45
C TYR A 17 -3.21 16.62 -2.78
N GLU A 18 -4.19 16.50 -3.68
CA GLU A 18 -5.11 17.58 -4.07
C GLU A 18 -6.52 17.29 -3.55
N PHE A 19 -7.12 18.27 -2.89
CA PHE A 19 -8.49 18.24 -2.41
C PHE A 19 -9.45 18.97 -3.36
N PRO A 20 -10.76 18.65 -3.35
CA PRO A 20 -11.75 19.26 -4.25
C PRO A 20 -11.86 20.79 -4.16
N ASP A 21 -11.40 21.40 -3.07
CA ASP A 21 -11.47 22.83 -2.81
C ASP A 21 -10.22 23.60 -3.26
N GLY A 22 -9.34 22.97 -4.04
CA GLY A 22 -8.09 23.57 -4.51
C GLY A 22 -7.01 23.68 -3.41
N THR A 23 -7.21 23.06 -2.24
CA THR A 23 -6.15 22.90 -1.24
C THR A 23 -5.40 21.59 -1.42
N GLY A 24 -4.28 21.43 -0.73
CA GLY A 24 -3.48 20.22 -0.80
C GLY A 24 -2.72 19.88 0.47
N ALA A 25 -2.09 18.71 0.44
CA ALA A 25 -1.14 18.28 1.47
C ALA A 25 0.13 17.73 0.83
N ASN A 26 1.29 18.11 1.38
CA ASN A 26 2.58 17.53 1.05
C ASN A 26 2.96 16.48 2.08
N LYS A 27 3.22 15.25 1.65
CA LYS A 27 3.88 14.22 2.46
C LYS A 27 5.31 14.06 1.98
N CYS A 28 6.30 14.45 2.78
CA CYS A 28 7.71 14.41 2.38
C CYS A 28 8.58 13.61 3.37
N GLY A 29 9.70 13.06 2.88
CA GLY A 29 10.56 12.16 3.65
C GLY A 29 9.92 10.80 3.95
N GLY A 30 10.49 10.09 4.93
CA GLY A 30 9.93 8.83 5.44
C GLY A 30 9.90 7.72 4.40
N LYS A 31 9.12 6.66 4.67
CA LYS A 31 8.94 5.56 3.72
C LYS A 31 7.96 5.92 2.60
N ILE A 32 8.22 5.42 1.40
CA ILE A 32 7.34 5.59 0.23
C ILE A 32 5.92 5.07 0.49
N VAL A 33 5.76 3.97 1.22
CA VAL A 33 4.45 3.40 1.59
C VAL A 33 3.56 4.38 2.36
N TRP A 34 4.16 5.19 3.24
CA TRP A 34 3.44 6.21 4.00
C TRP A 34 3.08 7.41 3.11
N ARG A 35 4.04 7.89 2.31
CA ARG A 35 3.83 9.02 1.38
C ARG A 35 2.72 8.71 0.38
N SER A 36 2.69 7.49 -0.13
CA SER A 36 1.68 7.02 -1.09
C SER A 36 0.38 6.56 -0.42
N THR A 37 0.27 6.61 0.91
CA THR A 37 -0.87 6.05 1.65
C THR A 37 -1.18 4.60 1.23
N ASN A 38 -0.13 3.86 0.90
CA ASN A 38 -0.19 2.53 0.30
C ASN A 38 0.41 1.52 1.28
N PRO A 39 -0.39 1.02 2.24
CA PRO A 39 0.12 0.25 3.35
C PRO A 39 0.57 -1.16 2.96
N GLY A 40 0.21 -1.66 1.77
CA GLY A 40 0.73 -2.91 1.21
C GLY A 40 1.83 -2.70 0.16
N ASN A 41 2.34 -1.47 -0.01
CA ASN A 41 3.37 -1.16 -1.01
C ASN A 41 3.04 -1.67 -2.43
N ILE A 42 1.75 -1.62 -2.78
CA ILE A 42 1.21 -2.24 -3.99
C ILE A 42 1.63 -1.46 -5.23
N THR A 43 2.06 -2.16 -6.28
CA THR A 43 2.33 -1.57 -7.59
C THR A 43 1.07 -1.55 -8.47
N SER A 44 0.99 -0.63 -9.44
CA SER A 44 -0.18 -0.50 -10.33
C SER A 44 -0.49 -1.79 -11.07
N GLY A 45 0.53 -2.49 -11.58
CA GLY A 45 0.45 -3.86 -12.10
C GLY A 45 -0.84 -4.17 -12.85
N THR A 46 -1.52 -5.27 -12.47
CA THR A 46 -2.82 -5.70 -13.03
C THR A 46 -4.03 -5.06 -12.33
N LEU A 47 -3.83 -4.12 -11.41
CA LEU A 47 -4.92 -3.49 -10.66
C LEU A 47 -5.49 -2.32 -11.45
N SER A 48 -6.81 -2.36 -11.70
CA SER A 48 -7.52 -1.24 -12.33
C SER A 48 -7.73 -0.09 -11.35
N ARG A 49 -7.95 1.13 -11.88
CA ARG A 49 -8.34 2.31 -11.07
C ARG A 49 -9.59 2.10 -10.21
N ARG A 50 -10.41 1.08 -10.49
CA ARG A 50 -11.59 0.70 -9.69
C ARG A 50 -11.25 0.28 -8.26
N PHE A 51 -9.98 0.04 -7.94
CA PHE A 51 -9.51 -0.20 -6.57
C PHE A 51 -9.30 1.10 -5.76
N GLY A 52 -9.57 2.27 -6.33
CA GLY A 52 -9.68 3.52 -5.59
C GLY A 52 -8.36 4.26 -5.37
N PHE A 53 -7.31 3.95 -6.13
CA PHE A 53 -6.09 4.77 -6.13
C PHE A 53 -6.28 6.03 -6.98
N ILE A 54 -5.65 7.13 -6.53
CA ILE A 54 -5.83 8.49 -7.07
C ILE A 54 -4.57 9.03 -7.75
N GLY A 55 -3.51 8.21 -7.83
CA GLY A 55 -2.22 8.60 -8.39
C GLY A 55 -1.22 7.46 -8.38
N ASN A 56 -0.01 7.74 -8.87
CA ASN A 56 1.15 6.85 -8.81
C ASN A 56 2.39 7.59 -8.32
N ASN A 57 3.28 6.87 -7.65
CA ASN A 57 4.61 7.30 -7.26
C ASN A 57 5.63 6.28 -7.78
N GLY A 58 6.17 6.53 -8.97
CA GLY A 58 6.87 5.49 -9.74
C GLY A 58 5.94 4.31 -10.02
N PRO A 59 6.34 3.06 -9.72
CA PRO A 59 5.49 1.88 -9.95
C PRO A 59 4.38 1.73 -8.89
N PHE A 60 4.45 2.44 -7.76
CA PHE A 60 3.54 2.28 -6.63
C PHE A 60 2.29 3.12 -6.76
N ILE A 61 1.12 2.56 -6.45
CA ILE A 61 -0.13 3.31 -6.44
C ILE A 61 -0.23 4.22 -5.21
N ILE A 62 -0.96 5.32 -5.34
CA ILE A 62 -1.26 6.27 -4.26
C ILE A 62 -2.74 6.19 -3.92
N PHE A 63 -3.08 5.90 -2.66
CA PHE A 63 -4.47 5.90 -2.18
C PHE A 63 -4.87 7.21 -1.53
N PRO A 64 -6.18 7.53 -1.51
CA PRO A 64 -6.68 8.73 -0.85
C PRO A 64 -6.60 8.65 0.68
N ASP A 65 -6.73 7.44 1.23
CA ASP A 65 -6.70 7.18 2.67
C ASP A 65 -6.23 5.74 2.99
N PHE A 66 -5.80 5.54 4.23
CA PHE A 66 -5.27 4.25 4.70
C PHE A 66 -6.30 3.13 4.59
N ALA A 67 -7.58 3.42 4.83
CA ALA A 67 -8.64 2.42 4.79
C ALA A 67 -8.81 1.84 3.39
N THR A 68 -8.76 2.70 2.36
CA THR A 68 -8.81 2.31 0.94
C THR A 68 -7.61 1.44 0.56
N GLY A 69 -6.41 1.84 1.01
CA GLY A 69 -5.20 1.05 0.79
C GLY A 69 -5.25 -0.32 1.48
N LYS A 70 -5.65 -0.38 2.75
CA LYS A 70 -5.83 -1.62 3.51
C LYS A 70 -6.87 -2.53 2.87
N GLN A 71 -8.03 -1.99 2.46
CA GLN A 71 -9.06 -2.76 1.78
C GLN A 71 -8.57 -3.32 0.43
N THR A 72 -7.66 -2.61 -0.25
CA THR A 72 -7.07 -3.12 -1.48
C THR A 72 -6.17 -4.33 -1.24
N VAL A 73 -5.39 -4.35 -0.16
CA VAL A 73 -4.63 -5.57 0.23
C VAL A 73 -5.60 -6.74 0.45
N PHE A 74 -6.70 -6.53 1.17
CA PHE A 74 -7.73 -7.56 1.36
C PHE A 74 -8.29 -8.09 0.04
N LYS A 75 -8.65 -7.19 -0.88
CA LYS A 75 -9.21 -7.58 -2.20
C LYS A 75 -8.19 -8.32 -3.04
N LEU A 76 -6.92 -7.89 -3.02
CA LEU A 76 -5.82 -8.52 -3.74
C LEU A 76 -5.61 -9.98 -3.28
N LEU A 77 -5.55 -10.21 -1.96
CA LEU A 77 -5.38 -11.55 -1.39
C LEU A 77 -6.57 -12.49 -1.60
N ARG A 78 -7.74 -11.95 -1.99
CA ARG A 78 -8.94 -12.74 -2.36
C ARG A 78 -8.98 -13.15 -3.83
N LEU A 79 -8.12 -12.60 -4.68
CA LEU A 79 -8.07 -13.02 -6.07
C LEU A 79 -7.56 -14.47 -6.15
N PRO A 80 -8.09 -15.30 -7.07
CA PRO A 80 -7.67 -16.71 -7.23
C PRO A 80 -6.14 -16.90 -7.31
N VAL A 81 -5.45 -15.94 -7.93
CA VAL A 81 -3.98 -15.93 -8.06
C VAL A 81 -3.23 -15.90 -6.73
N TYR A 82 -3.93 -15.58 -5.63
CA TYR A 82 -3.46 -15.60 -4.25
C TYR A 82 -4.27 -16.58 -3.38
N SER A 83 -5.61 -16.58 -3.45
CA SER A 83 -6.46 -17.36 -2.56
C SER A 83 -6.33 -18.88 -2.73
N ASP A 84 -5.87 -19.34 -3.91
CA ASP A 84 -5.70 -20.75 -4.22
C ASP A 84 -4.31 -21.28 -3.81
N LEU A 85 -3.46 -20.40 -3.27
CA LEU A 85 -2.11 -20.71 -2.82
C LEU A 85 -2.05 -21.04 -1.33
N THR A 86 -0.90 -21.55 -0.89
CA THR A 86 -0.52 -21.56 0.54
C THR A 86 -0.04 -20.18 0.97
N LEU A 87 0.09 -19.97 2.29
CA LEU A 87 0.68 -18.75 2.85
C LEU A 87 2.07 -18.46 2.27
N GLU A 88 2.96 -19.45 2.26
CA GLU A 88 4.31 -19.30 1.71
C GLU A 88 4.29 -18.88 0.24
N LYS A 89 3.54 -19.60 -0.60
CA LYS A 89 3.44 -19.29 -2.04
C LYS A 89 2.84 -17.91 -2.28
N THR A 90 1.91 -17.48 -1.43
CA THR A 90 1.34 -16.13 -1.46
C THR A 90 2.39 -15.06 -1.17
N ILE A 91 3.19 -15.23 -0.11
CA ILE A 91 4.23 -14.24 0.24
C ILE A 91 5.37 -14.23 -0.80
N ILE A 92 5.78 -15.39 -1.33
CA ILE A 92 6.74 -15.46 -2.45
C ILE A 92 6.23 -14.67 -3.66
N LYS A 93 4.95 -14.80 -4.00
CA LYS A 93 4.35 -14.05 -5.11
C LYS A 93 4.26 -12.55 -4.81
N TYR A 94 3.94 -12.19 -3.57
CA TYR A 94 3.76 -10.80 -3.13
C TYR A 94 5.09 -10.04 -3.05
N ALA A 95 6.11 -10.68 -2.48
CA ALA A 95 7.44 -10.13 -2.23
C ALA A 95 8.50 -11.13 -2.73
N PRO A 96 8.76 -11.18 -4.05
CA PRO A 96 9.62 -12.19 -4.64
C PRO A 96 11.10 -12.03 -4.25
N PRO A 97 11.86 -13.14 -4.18
CA PRO A 97 13.23 -13.16 -3.66
C PRO A 97 14.24 -12.42 -4.54
N SER A 98 13.89 -12.16 -5.80
CA SER A 98 14.72 -11.34 -6.70
C SER A 98 14.84 -9.88 -6.24
N ALA A 99 13.93 -9.41 -5.39
CA ALA A 99 13.90 -8.02 -4.90
C ALA A 99 13.72 -7.90 -3.38
N ASN A 100 13.52 -9.00 -2.66
CA ASN A 100 13.17 -8.99 -1.24
C ASN A 100 13.87 -10.12 -0.48
N ASP A 101 14.05 -9.94 0.82
CA ASP A 101 14.28 -11.06 1.75
C ASP A 101 12.94 -11.75 2.05
N THR A 102 12.51 -12.59 1.10
CA THR A 102 11.22 -13.29 1.14
C THR A 102 11.12 -14.23 2.33
N GLU A 103 12.21 -14.90 2.72
CA GLU A 103 12.19 -15.81 3.87
C GLU A 103 11.93 -15.06 5.17
N SER A 104 12.62 -13.93 5.38
CA SER A 104 12.35 -13.04 6.51
C SER A 104 10.92 -12.48 6.49
N TYR A 105 10.32 -12.29 5.31
CA TYR A 105 8.91 -11.92 5.19
C TYR A 105 8.01 -13.05 5.69
N ILE A 106 8.21 -14.27 5.18
CA ILE A 106 7.42 -15.45 5.57
C ILE A 106 7.54 -15.68 7.08
N ALA A 107 8.76 -15.70 7.62
CA ALA A 107 9.02 -15.89 9.04
C ALA A 107 8.33 -14.83 9.90
N PHE A 108 8.37 -13.55 9.47
CA PHE A 108 7.67 -12.48 10.15
C PHE A 108 6.15 -12.70 10.18
N VAL A 109 5.55 -13.05 9.03
CA VAL A 109 4.09 -13.27 8.93
C VAL A 109 3.67 -14.47 9.75
N VAL A 110 4.41 -15.59 9.69
CA VAL A 110 4.19 -16.78 10.52
C VAL A 110 4.24 -16.43 12.00
N GLY A 111 5.30 -15.76 12.47
CA GLY A 111 5.43 -15.35 13.87
C GLY A 111 4.33 -14.37 14.32
N ARG A 112 3.92 -13.45 13.43
CA ARG A 112 2.91 -12.42 13.74
C ARG A 112 1.48 -12.94 13.78
N THR A 113 1.18 -14.01 13.04
CA THR A 113 -0.18 -14.55 12.86
C THR A 113 -0.42 -15.91 13.50
N GLY A 114 0.64 -16.68 13.74
CA GLY A 114 0.55 -18.09 14.18
C GLY A 114 0.17 -19.08 13.08
N TYR A 115 0.01 -18.63 11.83
CA TYR A 115 -0.28 -19.50 10.69
C TYR A 115 0.95 -20.29 10.25
N ARG A 116 0.71 -21.45 9.63
CA ARG A 116 1.77 -22.28 9.05
C ARG A 116 2.00 -21.88 7.61
N ARG A 117 3.25 -22.05 7.16
CA ARG A 117 3.69 -21.81 5.77
C ARG A 117 2.82 -22.57 4.75
N THR A 118 2.36 -23.76 5.11
CA THR A 118 1.56 -24.67 4.28
C THR A 118 0.05 -24.47 4.38
N ASP A 119 -0.43 -23.58 5.26
CA ASP A 119 -1.87 -23.36 5.39
C ASP A 119 -2.43 -22.77 4.09
N PRO A 120 -3.52 -23.35 3.53
CA PRO A 120 -4.18 -22.80 2.36
C PRO A 120 -4.78 -21.44 2.67
N MET A 121 -4.57 -20.44 1.81
CA MET A 121 -5.07 -19.07 2.00
C MET A 121 -6.59 -19.02 2.20
N LYS A 122 -7.34 -19.87 1.49
CA LYS A 122 -8.79 -20.02 1.63
C LYS A 122 -9.27 -20.38 3.05
N ASN A 123 -8.40 -20.95 3.89
CA ASN A 123 -8.72 -21.32 5.27
C ASN A 123 -8.29 -20.24 6.30
N LEU A 124 -7.58 -19.20 5.87
CA LEU A 124 -7.02 -18.18 6.76
C LEU A 124 -7.96 -16.98 6.94
N LYS A 125 -7.95 -16.39 8.14
CA LYS A 125 -8.56 -15.07 8.32
C LYS A 125 -7.63 -14.02 7.73
N LEU A 126 -8.11 -13.29 6.72
CA LEU A 126 -7.28 -12.32 6.02
C LEU A 126 -6.93 -11.09 6.87
N GLY A 127 -7.69 -10.77 7.92
CA GLY A 127 -7.44 -9.59 8.77
C GLY A 127 -6.04 -9.59 9.40
N PRO A 128 -5.70 -10.60 10.21
CA PRO A 128 -4.36 -10.74 10.79
C PRO A 128 -3.25 -10.77 9.74
N LEU A 129 -3.48 -11.40 8.58
CA LEU A 129 -2.50 -11.46 7.50
C LEU A 129 -2.26 -10.08 6.87
N VAL A 130 -3.32 -9.33 6.58
CA VAL A 130 -3.23 -7.96 6.06
C VAL A 130 -2.50 -7.06 7.06
N ASP A 131 -2.81 -7.18 8.36
CA ASP A 131 -2.12 -6.41 9.40
C ASP A 131 -0.62 -6.74 9.46
N ALA A 132 -0.26 -8.03 9.37
CA ALA A 132 1.14 -8.46 9.30
C ALA A 132 1.88 -7.91 8.07
N ILE A 133 1.24 -7.91 6.89
CA ILE A 133 1.81 -7.31 5.68
C ILE A 133 2.07 -5.82 5.90
N ILE A 134 1.09 -5.07 6.42
CA ILE A 134 1.22 -3.63 6.67
C ILE A 134 2.33 -3.31 7.67
N ASP A 135 2.46 -4.13 8.72
CA ASP A 135 3.54 -4.03 9.70
C ASP A 135 4.91 -4.27 9.04
N LYS A 136 5.03 -5.31 8.18
CA LYS A 136 6.28 -5.63 7.46
C LYS A 136 6.69 -4.54 6.47
N GLU A 137 5.73 -3.98 5.73
CA GLU A 137 5.98 -2.82 4.84
C GLU A 137 6.44 -1.58 5.62
N GLY A 138 6.05 -1.48 6.90
CA GLY A 138 6.45 -0.42 7.81
C GLY A 138 5.70 0.89 7.59
N TYR A 139 4.40 0.80 7.26
CA TYR A 139 3.55 1.97 6.98
C TYR A 139 3.53 3.00 8.11
N LEU A 140 3.64 2.57 9.37
CA LEU A 140 3.50 3.44 10.54
C LEU A 140 4.70 4.36 10.81
N LYS A 141 5.80 4.26 10.04
CA LYS A 141 6.96 5.16 10.14
C LYS A 141 6.69 6.49 9.41
N LYS A 142 5.82 7.31 9.99
CA LYS A 142 5.44 8.64 9.49
C LYS A 142 6.53 9.66 9.80
N VAL A 143 6.72 10.65 8.92
CA VAL A 143 7.52 11.86 9.19
C VAL A 143 6.84 13.08 8.56
N ASN A 144 7.42 14.28 8.71
CA ASN A 144 7.09 15.58 8.10
C ASN A 144 5.91 15.60 7.11
N HIS A 145 4.88 16.38 7.42
CA HIS A 145 3.74 16.65 6.53
C HIS A 145 3.31 18.12 6.66
N GLY A 146 2.86 18.72 5.56
CA GLY A 146 2.48 20.13 5.51
C GLY A 146 1.25 20.38 4.65
N LYS A 147 0.56 21.51 4.87
CA LYS A 147 -0.55 21.97 4.03
C LYS A 147 0.00 22.78 2.84
N ILE A 148 -0.64 22.64 1.68
CA ILE A 148 -0.35 23.44 0.48
C ILE A 148 -1.66 24.09 0.01
N LYS A 149 -1.55 25.21 -0.73
CA LYS A 149 -2.64 25.77 -1.54
C LYS A 149 -2.23 25.69 -3.00
N PHE A 150 -3.10 25.17 -3.86
CA PHE A 150 -2.89 25.26 -5.30
C PHE A 150 -3.24 26.68 -5.74
N ILE A 151 -2.35 27.28 -6.52
CA ILE A 151 -2.57 28.60 -7.11
C ILE A 151 -3.07 28.31 -8.53
N SER A 152 -4.15 28.96 -8.95
CA SER A 152 -4.56 28.94 -10.35
C SER A 152 -3.41 29.46 -11.20
N ASP A 153 -3.15 28.84 -12.36
CA ASP A 153 -2.11 29.30 -13.27
C ASP A 153 -2.21 30.82 -13.44
N VAL A 154 -1.07 31.50 -13.26
CA VAL A 154 -0.95 32.92 -13.59
C VAL A 154 -0.89 32.95 -15.11
N THR A 155 -2.05 33.14 -15.74
CA THR A 155 -2.13 33.48 -17.16
C THR A 155 -1.44 34.80 -17.44
#